data_AF-A0A3L7RIL1-F1
#
_entry.id   AF-A0A3L7RIL1-F1
#
_cell.length_a   1.000
_cell.length_b   1.000
_cell.length_c   1.000
_cell.angle_alpha   90.00
_cell.angle_beta   90.00
_cell.angle_gamma   90.00
#
_symmetry.space_group_name_H-M   'P 1'
#
loop_
_entity.id
_entity.type
_entity.pdbx_description
1 polymer ?
#
loop_
_entity_poly.entity_id
_entity_poly.type
_entity_poly.pdbx_seq_one_letter_code
_entity_poly.pdbx_strand_id
1 'polypeptide(L)'
;MLDRKQPSSRRGFTLVELLVVIAIIGVLVGLLLPAVQAAREAARRASCMSNQRQIGLALMNYESANRRLPSGWVDFRQTKLPGWSWAHAILPFMESNAIYSAIDLRSPIDAPINQAALIQVVPTFICPSDIGGNTFEIGMESEEEEEEEHEGHNVDEGTKLFRIAKFNYPGVFGTQEIEEVPYSSNGTFFGNSPIRFKDIIDGLSNTMIVAERSSRLGGSVWHGWISEAAEPGARFLGVADHTPNSKIGHFEDFSSQHGPGIHIVFADGSTRLISDAIDLGIYQAITTRAGSEIVSGLE
;
A
#
# COMPACT_ATOMS: atom_id res chain seq x y z
N MET A 1 -32.19 -58.53 51.60
CA MET A 1 -31.37 -58.33 50.39
C MET A 1 -30.85 -56.89 50.47
N LEU A 2 -29.62 -56.70 50.97
CA LEU A 2 -29.04 -55.36 51.20
C LEU A 2 -28.10 -55.04 50.04
N ASP A 3 -28.43 -53.98 49.30
CA ASP A 3 -27.70 -53.51 48.12
C ASP A 3 -26.41 -52.77 48.56
N ARG A 4 -25.25 -53.32 48.19
CA ARG A 4 -23.93 -52.83 48.61
C ARG A 4 -23.45 -51.78 47.61
N LYS A 5 -23.72 -50.49 47.87
CA LYS A 5 -23.13 -49.38 47.10
C LYS A 5 -21.60 -49.46 47.15
N GLN A 6 -20.95 -49.72 46.02
CA GLN A 6 -19.49 -49.64 45.92
C GLN A 6 -19.02 -48.18 46.13
N PRO A 7 -18.02 -47.93 46.98
CA PRO A 7 -17.47 -46.59 47.17
C PRO A 7 -16.75 -46.15 45.89
N SER A 8 -17.16 -45.01 45.34
CA SER A 8 -16.41 -44.39 44.24
C SER A 8 -15.05 -43.93 44.75
N SER A 9 -13.99 -44.50 44.18
CA SER A 9 -12.61 -44.05 44.40
C SER A 9 -12.49 -42.59 43.92
N ARG A 10 -12.53 -41.65 44.86
CA ARG A 10 -12.12 -40.27 44.57
C ARG A 10 -10.60 -40.27 44.47
N ARG A 11 -10.07 -40.17 43.24
CA ARG A 11 -8.64 -39.92 43.01
C ARG A 11 -8.33 -38.52 43.54
N GLY A 12 -7.44 -38.44 44.54
CA GLY A 12 -6.90 -37.18 45.02
C GLY A 12 -5.87 -36.66 44.02
N PHE A 13 -5.97 -35.39 43.65
CA PHE A 13 -4.98 -34.72 42.80
C PHE A 13 -3.89 -34.13 43.69
N THR A 14 -2.62 -34.46 43.44
CA THR A 14 -1.50 -33.94 44.23
C THR A 14 -1.08 -32.57 43.73
N LEU A 15 -0.59 -31.72 44.64
CA LEU A 15 -0.05 -30.40 44.30
C LEU A 15 1.10 -30.50 43.27
N VAL A 16 1.89 -31.58 43.34
CA VAL A 16 2.98 -31.85 42.40
C VAL A 16 2.46 -32.13 40.99
N GLU A 17 1.42 -32.94 40.84
CA GLU A 17 0.80 -33.21 39.52
C GLU A 17 0.25 -31.92 38.91
N LEU A 18 -0.40 -31.05 39.71
CA LEU A 18 -0.84 -29.74 39.23
C LEU A 18 0.34 -28.90 38.74
N LEU A 19 1.41 -28.83 39.54
CA LEU A 19 2.57 -28.00 39.27
C LEU A 19 3.32 -28.44 38.00
N VAL A 20 3.46 -29.74 37.77
CA VAL A 20 4.09 -30.28 36.56
C VAL A 20 3.24 -29.95 35.33
N VAL A 21 1.92 -30.10 35.40
CA VAL A 21 1.03 -29.80 34.27
C VAL A 21 1.10 -28.32 33.89
N ILE A 22 1.02 -27.41 34.86
CA ILE A 22 1.14 -25.97 34.57
C ILE A 22 2.54 -25.60 34.05
N ALA A 23 3.61 -26.27 34.52
CA ALA A 23 4.95 -26.04 34.02
C ALA A 23 5.09 -26.46 32.55
N ILE A 24 4.55 -27.63 32.18
CA ILE A 24 4.55 -28.11 30.78
C ILE A 24 3.72 -27.18 29.90
N ILE A 25 2.50 -26.80 30.32
CA ILE A 25 1.66 -25.86 29.57
C ILE A 25 2.38 -24.51 29.41
N GLY A 26 3.01 -24.00 30.47
CA GLY A 26 3.78 -22.76 30.44
C GLY A 26 4.92 -22.80 29.42
N VAL A 27 5.70 -23.89 29.39
CA VAL A 27 6.77 -24.09 28.39
C VAL A 27 6.20 -24.19 26.98
N LEU A 28 5.14 -24.98 26.77
CA LEU A 28 4.52 -25.13 25.45
C LEU A 28 3.96 -23.80 24.93
N VAL A 29 3.23 -23.06 25.76
CA VAL A 29 2.69 -21.74 25.38
C VAL A 29 3.81 -20.75 25.11
N GLY A 30 4.87 -20.76 25.93
CA GLY A 30 6.04 -19.90 25.76
C GLY A 30 6.77 -20.13 24.43
N LEU A 31 6.82 -21.36 23.94
CA LEU A 31 7.42 -21.70 22.64
C LEU A 31 6.46 -21.52 21.46
N LEU A 32 5.16 -21.77 21.64
CA LEU A 32 4.16 -21.72 20.57
C LEU A 32 3.76 -20.30 20.20
N LEU A 33 3.67 -19.38 21.17
CA LEU A 33 3.19 -18.02 20.89
C LEU A 33 4.10 -17.27 19.90
N PRO A 34 5.44 -17.20 20.07
CA PRO A 34 6.32 -16.56 19.09
C PRO A 34 6.24 -17.23 17.71
N ALA A 35 6.17 -18.56 17.68
CA ALA A 35 6.11 -19.33 16.43
C ALA A 35 4.81 -19.05 15.64
N VAL A 36 3.66 -19.01 16.32
CA VAL A 36 2.37 -18.71 15.68
C VAL A 36 2.34 -17.28 15.13
N GLN A 37 2.91 -16.30 15.84
CA GLN A 37 2.97 -14.92 15.35
C GLN A 37 3.89 -14.78 14.13
N ALA A 38 5.08 -15.41 14.17
CA ALA A 38 5.99 -15.44 13.03
C ALA A 38 5.34 -16.08 11.79
N ALA A 39 4.61 -17.18 11.98
CA ALA A 39 3.88 -17.84 10.91
C ALA A 39 2.75 -16.97 10.33
N ARG A 40 2.00 -16.27 11.18
CA ARG A 40 0.95 -15.33 10.74
C ARG A 40 1.52 -14.18 9.92
N GLU A 41 2.63 -13.60 10.35
CA GLU A 41 3.26 -12.51 9.61
C GLU A 41 3.85 -12.99 8.28
N ALA A 42 4.46 -14.17 8.25
CA ALA A 42 4.90 -14.78 6.99
C ALA A 42 3.74 -14.98 6.00
N ALA A 43 2.56 -15.41 6.49
CA ALA A 43 1.37 -15.54 5.67
C ALA A 43 0.86 -14.18 5.16
N ARG A 44 0.84 -13.14 6.01
CA ARG A 44 0.46 -11.78 5.60
C ARG A 44 1.39 -11.21 4.54
N ARG A 45 2.72 -11.38 4.70
CA ARG A 45 3.72 -11.03 3.67
C ARG A 45 3.47 -11.74 2.35
N ALA A 46 3.22 -13.05 2.39
CA ALA A 46 2.94 -13.84 1.19
C ALA A 46 1.68 -13.34 0.47
N SER A 47 0.61 -13.01 1.22
CA SER A 47 -0.60 -12.41 0.66
C SER A 47 -0.36 -11.03 0.06
N CYS A 48 0.41 -10.16 0.74
CA CYS A 48 0.73 -8.84 0.22
C CYS A 48 1.54 -8.90 -1.09
N MET A 49 2.51 -9.81 -1.16
CA MET A 49 3.30 -10.08 -2.35
C MET A 49 2.43 -10.66 -3.49
N SER A 50 1.42 -11.48 -3.16
CA SER A 50 0.44 -11.96 -4.14
C SER A 50 -0.43 -10.83 -4.70
N ASN A 51 -0.87 -9.90 -3.85
CA ASN A 51 -1.63 -8.72 -4.26
C ASN A 51 -0.84 -7.87 -5.27
N GLN A 52 0.42 -7.57 -4.97
CA GLN A 52 1.29 -6.82 -5.86
C GLN A 52 1.58 -7.53 -7.17
N ARG A 53 1.74 -8.86 -7.17
CA ARG A 53 1.85 -9.63 -8.43
C ARG A 53 0.59 -9.50 -9.27
N GLN A 54 -0.60 -9.52 -8.66
CA GLN A 54 -1.85 -9.31 -9.39
C GLN A 54 -1.92 -7.88 -9.99
N ILE A 55 -1.48 -6.87 -9.24
CA ILE A 55 -1.37 -5.48 -9.73
C ILE A 55 -0.38 -5.40 -10.90
N GLY A 56 0.80 -6.00 -10.78
CA GLY A 56 1.81 -6.07 -11.85
C GLY A 56 1.27 -6.73 -13.10
N LEU A 57 0.60 -7.88 -12.98
CA LEU A 57 -0.06 -8.56 -14.10
C LEU A 57 -1.16 -7.70 -14.74
N ALA A 58 -1.95 -7.00 -13.93
CA ALA A 58 -2.99 -6.09 -14.43
C ALA A 58 -2.39 -4.92 -15.22
N LEU A 59 -1.27 -4.36 -14.76
CA LEU A 59 -0.51 -3.32 -15.46
C LEU A 59 0.07 -3.83 -16.79
N MET A 60 0.62 -5.06 -16.81
CA MET A 60 1.12 -5.68 -18.05
C MET A 60 -0.02 -5.91 -19.05
N ASN A 61 -1.17 -6.37 -18.58
CA ASN A 61 -2.34 -6.56 -19.43
C ASN A 61 -2.90 -5.23 -19.95
N TYR A 62 -2.93 -4.19 -19.10
CA TYR A 62 -3.29 -2.84 -19.51
C TYR A 62 -2.35 -2.33 -20.61
N GLU A 63 -1.03 -2.45 -20.42
CA GLU A 63 -0.05 -2.00 -21.41
C GLU A 63 -0.18 -2.77 -22.71
N SER A 64 -0.36 -4.09 -22.66
CA SER A 64 -0.58 -4.92 -23.84
C SER A 64 -1.78 -4.47 -24.66
N ALA A 65 -2.89 -4.12 -23.98
CA ALA A 65 -4.12 -3.65 -24.62
C ALA A 65 -4.05 -2.19 -25.12
N ASN A 66 -3.35 -1.31 -24.40
CA ASN A 66 -3.36 0.14 -24.65
C ASN A 66 -2.07 0.69 -25.27
N ARG A 67 -1.02 -0.14 -25.38
CA ARG A 67 0.32 0.18 -25.90
C ARG A 67 1.05 1.27 -25.12
N ARG A 68 0.64 1.48 -23.87
CA ARG A 68 1.20 2.41 -22.88
C ARG A 68 0.76 2.03 -21.48
N LEU A 69 1.53 2.44 -20.47
CA LEU A 69 1.09 2.40 -19.08
C LEU A 69 -0.11 3.34 -18.88
N PRO A 70 -0.96 3.07 -17.86
CA PRO A 70 -1.98 4.03 -17.47
C PRO A 70 -1.32 5.32 -17.00
N SER A 71 -1.99 6.44 -17.26
CA SER A 71 -1.57 7.74 -16.74
C SER A 71 -1.63 7.72 -15.22
N GLY A 72 -0.71 8.40 -14.53
CA GLY A 72 -0.74 8.54 -13.06
C GLY A 72 -2.12 9.04 -12.59
N TRP A 73 -2.61 10.08 -13.25
CA TRP A 73 -4.03 10.44 -13.30
C TRP A 73 -4.37 11.11 -14.63
N VAL A 74 -5.65 11.14 -15.02
CA VAL A 74 -6.09 11.82 -16.25
C VAL A 74 -6.86 13.10 -15.91
N ASP A 75 -6.22 14.26 -16.08
CA ASP A 75 -6.88 15.56 -15.97
C ASP A 75 -7.29 16.06 -17.36
N PHE A 76 -8.58 15.91 -17.68
CA PHE A 76 -9.15 16.31 -18.98
C PHE A 76 -9.21 17.82 -19.21
N ARG A 77 -9.13 18.62 -18.16
CA ARG A 77 -9.26 20.08 -18.24
C ARG A 77 -7.96 20.82 -17.90
N GLN A 78 -6.94 20.11 -17.43
CA GLN A 78 -5.74 20.70 -16.81
C GLN A 78 -6.09 21.63 -15.63
N THR A 79 -7.27 21.45 -15.04
CA THR A 79 -7.79 22.27 -13.93
C THR A 79 -7.61 21.61 -12.57
N LYS A 80 -6.82 20.53 -12.48
CA LYS A 80 -6.68 19.67 -11.29
C LYS A 80 -8.01 19.04 -10.83
N LEU A 81 -8.96 18.89 -11.75
CA LEU A 81 -10.34 18.43 -11.50
C LEU A 81 -10.97 17.78 -12.75
N PRO A 82 -11.49 16.53 -12.69
CA PRO A 82 -11.11 15.41 -11.83
C PRO A 82 -10.12 14.46 -12.52
N GLY A 83 -9.09 14.05 -11.78
CA GLY A 83 -8.05 13.14 -12.23
C GLY A 83 -8.23 11.73 -11.68
N TRP A 84 -8.91 10.82 -12.39
CA TRP A 84 -8.96 9.40 -12.00
C TRP A 84 -7.57 8.76 -12.14
N SER A 85 -7.18 7.98 -11.14
CA SER A 85 -5.81 7.45 -11.04
C SER A 85 -5.56 6.27 -11.98
N TRP A 86 -4.27 5.93 -12.13
CA TRP A 86 -3.82 4.69 -12.76
C TRP A 86 -4.44 3.43 -12.14
N ALA A 87 -4.68 3.42 -10.82
CA ALA A 87 -5.20 2.26 -10.10
C ALA A 87 -6.68 2.00 -10.45
N HIS A 88 -7.46 3.06 -10.65
CA HIS A 88 -8.81 2.93 -11.21
C HIS A 88 -8.77 2.32 -12.63
N ALA A 89 -7.83 2.76 -13.47
CA ALA A 89 -7.73 2.33 -14.86
C ALA A 89 -7.43 0.83 -15.04
N ILE A 90 -6.82 0.18 -14.04
CA ILE A 90 -6.49 -1.25 -14.09
C ILE A 90 -7.57 -2.17 -13.50
N LEU A 91 -8.62 -1.64 -12.87
CA LEU A 91 -9.70 -2.46 -12.26
C LEU A 91 -10.31 -3.51 -13.22
N PRO A 92 -10.55 -3.23 -14.52
CA PRO A 92 -11.06 -4.24 -15.45
C PRO A 92 -10.12 -5.43 -15.64
N PHE A 93 -8.82 -5.23 -15.44
CA PHE A 93 -7.77 -6.25 -15.54
C PHE A 93 -7.52 -6.98 -14.22
N MET A 94 -8.25 -6.62 -13.15
CA MET A 94 -8.20 -7.20 -11.80
C MET A 94 -9.54 -7.82 -11.39
N GLU A 95 -10.37 -8.25 -12.36
CA GLU A 95 -11.71 -8.81 -12.15
C GLU A 95 -12.67 -7.88 -11.36
N SER A 96 -12.35 -6.58 -11.26
CA SER A 96 -13.10 -5.59 -10.49
C SER A 96 -14.01 -4.72 -11.37
N ASN A 97 -14.59 -5.32 -12.41
CA ASN A 97 -15.44 -4.64 -13.41
C ASN A 97 -16.70 -4.00 -12.82
N ALA A 98 -17.25 -4.58 -11.75
CA ALA A 98 -18.43 -4.05 -11.08
C ALA A 98 -18.14 -2.67 -10.45
N ILE A 99 -16.98 -2.52 -9.80
CA ILE A 99 -16.53 -1.26 -9.20
C ILE A 99 -16.23 -0.24 -10.31
N TYR A 100 -15.50 -0.66 -11.35
CA TYR A 100 -15.17 0.19 -12.48
C TYR A 100 -16.42 0.78 -13.15
N SER A 101 -17.46 -0.04 -13.37
CA SER A 101 -18.70 0.37 -14.05
C SER A 101 -19.65 1.19 -13.17
N ALA A 102 -19.44 1.21 -11.85
CA ALA A 102 -20.25 1.97 -10.91
C ALA A 102 -19.86 3.45 -10.81
N ILE A 103 -18.72 3.83 -11.38
CA ILE A 103 -18.15 5.17 -11.32
C ILE A 103 -18.58 5.99 -12.54
N ASP A 104 -19.08 7.20 -12.31
CA ASP A 104 -19.23 8.22 -13.35
C ASP A 104 -17.96 9.05 -13.51
N LEU A 105 -17.20 8.74 -14.56
CA LEU A 105 -15.95 9.41 -14.92
C LEU A 105 -16.14 10.87 -15.37
N ARG A 106 -17.38 11.29 -15.66
CA ARG A 106 -17.68 12.67 -16.10
C ARG A 106 -17.85 13.63 -14.94
N SER A 107 -18.04 13.09 -13.74
CA SER A 107 -18.23 13.84 -12.51
C SER A 107 -16.96 13.85 -11.65
N PRO A 108 -16.79 14.84 -10.76
CA PRO A 108 -15.76 14.80 -9.73
C PRO A 108 -15.77 13.49 -8.91
N ILE A 109 -14.61 13.10 -8.39
CA ILE A 109 -14.46 11.86 -7.61
C ILE A 109 -15.40 11.89 -6.40
N ASP A 110 -15.45 13.00 -5.69
CA ASP A 110 -16.23 13.29 -4.49
C ASP A 110 -17.71 13.64 -4.75
N ALA A 111 -18.13 13.68 -6.03
CA ALA A 111 -19.51 13.97 -6.38
C ALA A 111 -20.50 12.96 -5.75
N PRO A 112 -21.71 13.38 -5.34
CA PRO A 112 -22.70 12.49 -4.72
C PRO A 112 -23.00 11.20 -5.50
N ILE A 113 -22.92 11.25 -6.83
CA ILE A 113 -23.13 10.10 -7.73
C ILE A 113 -22.10 8.98 -7.50
N ASN A 114 -20.87 9.31 -7.09
CA ASN A 114 -19.76 8.39 -6.94
C ASN A 114 -19.59 7.89 -5.49
N GLN A 115 -20.23 8.50 -4.50
CA GLN A 115 -20.02 8.19 -3.07
C GLN A 115 -20.17 6.71 -2.71
N ALA A 116 -21.13 6.01 -3.32
CA ALA A 116 -21.34 4.59 -3.08
C ALA A 116 -20.20 3.71 -3.61
N ALA A 117 -19.49 4.16 -4.66
CA ALA A 117 -18.31 3.50 -5.19
C ALA A 117 -17.06 3.81 -4.36
N LEU A 118 -16.96 5.02 -3.78
CA LEU A 118 -15.77 5.45 -3.03
C LEU A 118 -15.47 4.61 -1.79
N ILE A 119 -16.48 3.99 -1.19
CA ILE A 119 -16.32 3.12 -0.01
C ILE A 119 -16.15 1.64 -0.34
N GLN A 120 -16.13 1.27 -1.62
CA GLN A 120 -15.95 -0.12 -2.04
C GLN A 120 -14.48 -0.52 -1.91
N VAL A 121 -14.23 -1.51 -1.07
CA VAL A 121 -12.89 -2.05 -0.83
C VAL A 121 -12.55 -3.04 -1.93
N VAL A 122 -11.46 -2.80 -2.64
CA VAL A 122 -10.83 -3.77 -3.55
C VAL A 122 -9.87 -4.63 -2.70
N PRO A 123 -10.13 -5.92 -2.45
CA PRO A 123 -9.30 -6.70 -1.53
C PRO A 123 -7.82 -6.77 -1.93
N THR A 124 -7.55 -6.83 -3.23
CA THR A 124 -6.18 -6.85 -3.80
C THR A 124 -5.42 -5.53 -3.59
N PHE A 125 -6.10 -4.46 -3.20
CA PHE A 125 -5.51 -3.14 -2.91
C PHE A 125 -5.13 -2.94 -1.45
N ILE A 126 -5.44 -3.92 -0.58
CA ILE A 126 -5.19 -3.83 0.85
C ILE A 126 -4.01 -4.70 1.25
N CYS A 127 -3.04 -4.10 1.94
CA CYS A 127 -1.98 -4.84 2.60
C CYS A 127 -2.52 -5.49 3.90
N PRO A 128 -2.43 -6.83 4.07
CA PRO A 128 -2.96 -7.49 5.26
C PRO A 128 -2.24 -7.15 6.58
N SER A 129 -1.02 -6.61 6.51
CA SER A 129 -0.26 -6.16 7.68
C SER A 129 -0.42 -4.66 7.95
N ASP A 130 -1.07 -3.93 7.06
CA ASP A 130 -1.29 -2.51 7.27
C ASP A 130 -2.21 -2.22 8.46
N ILE A 131 -2.09 -1.03 9.02
CA ILE A 131 -2.84 -0.58 10.19
C ILE A 131 -4.18 0.04 9.81
N GLY A 132 -5.05 0.18 10.80
CA GLY A 132 -6.36 0.83 10.62
C GLY A 132 -7.39 -0.03 9.85
N GLY A 133 -8.54 0.58 9.57
CA GLY A 133 -9.61 -0.06 8.81
C GLY A 133 -9.36 -0.09 7.31
N ASN A 134 -10.21 -0.80 6.57
CA ASN A 134 -10.19 -0.79 5.10
C ASN A 134 -10.84 0.46 4.49
N THR A 135 -11.44 1.30 5.34
CA THR A 135 -11.95 2.63 4.99
C THR A 135 -11.53 3.60 6.08
N PHE A 136 -11.32 4.87 5.73
CA PHE A 136 -10.96 5.93 6.65
C PHE A 136 -11.67 7.23 6.24
N GLU A 137 -11.68 8.23 7.13
CA GLU A 137 -12.16 9.58 6.81
C GLU A 137 -10.98 10.40 6.31
N ILE A 138 -11.04 10.84 5.05
CA ILE A 138 -9.96 11.60 4.43
C ILE A 138 -9.96 13.04 4.96
N GLY A 139 -8.79 13.53 5.37
CA GLY A 139 -8.60 14.88 5.89
C GLY A 139 -8.31 15.92 4.81
N MET A 140 -8.75 17.16 5.05
CA MET A 140 -8.26 18.35 4.38
C MET A 140 -6.90 18.75 4.96
N GLU A 141 -6.13 19.49 4.17
CA GLU A 141 -4.92 20.13 4.65
C GLU A 141 -5.25 21.20 5.70
N SER A 142 -4.50 21.23 6.80
CA SER A 142 -4.74 22.12 7.93
C SER A 142 -3.90 23.39 7.80
N GLU A 143 -4.54 24.56 7.77
CA GLU A 143 -3.86 25.86 7.74
C GLU A 143 -3.02 26.13 9.02
N GLU A 144 -3.33 25.49 10.14
CA GLU A 144 -2.61 25.65 11.42
C GLU A 144 -1.33 24.78 11.54
N GLU A 145 -1.07 23.93 10.55
CA GLU A 145 0.00 22.91 10.59
C GLU A 145 1.15 23.21 9.60
N GLU A 146 1.12 24.35 8.89
CA GLU A 146 2.23 24.83 8.03
C GLU A 146 3.51 25.17 8.83
N GLU A 147 3.42 25.35 10.15
CA GLU A 147 4.54 25.83 10.98
C GLU A 147 5.44 24.72 11.57
N GLU A 148 5.05 23.45 11.47
CA GLU A 148 5.86 22.35 12.01
C GLU A 148 5.91 21.14 11.04
N GLU A 149 6.93 21.12 10.17
CA GLU A 149 7.41 19.91 9.44
C GLU A 149 7.88 18.83 10.44
N HIS A 150 6.98 18.31 11.27
CA HIS A 150 7.34 17.29 12.25
C HIS A 150 7.35 15.92 11.60
N GLU A 151 8.48 15.24 11.81
CA GLU A 151 8.64 13.81 11.61
C GLU A 151 7.40 13.06 12.12
N GLY A 152 6.71 12.33 11.24
CA GLY A 152 5.63 11.44 11.67
C GLY A 152 4.22 12.02 11.69
N HIS A 153 4.00 13.22 11.13
CA HIS A 153 2.67 13.82 11.01
C HIS A 153 1.72 12.98 10.14
N ASN A 154 0.46 12.87 10.56
CA ASN A 154 -0.58 12.18 9.81
C ASN A 154 -1.44 13.18 9.03
N VAL A 155 -1.37 13.13 7.70
CA VAL A 155 -2.06 14.09 6.80
C VAL A 155 -3.59 14.02 6.88
N ASP A 156 -4.15 13.03 7.56
CA ASP A 156 -5.58 12.94 7.81
C ASP A 156 -6.02 13.58 9.13
N GLU A 157 -5.17 14.32 9.85
CA GLU A 157 -5.53 14.94 11.15
C GLU A 157 -6.47 16.14 11.04
N GLY A 158 -6.40 16.90 9.94
CA GLY A 158 -7.24 18.06 9.65
C GLY A 158 -8.75 17.77 9.48
N THR A 159 -9.49 18.74 8.94
CA THR A 159 -10.96 18.67 8.80
C THR A 159 -11.37 17.44 7.98
N LYS A 160 -12.29 16.61 8.50
CA LYS A 160 -12.73 15.38 7.81
C LYS A 160 -13.69 15.72 6.67
N LEU A 161 -13.40 15.21 5.47
CA LEU A 161 -14.24 15.39 4.29
C LEU A 161 -15.33 14.33 4.20
N PHE A 162 -14.94 13.08 3.97
CA PHE A 162 -15.86 11.95 3.83
C PHE A 162 -15.11 10.62 3.98
N ARG A 163 -15.86 9.53 4.11
CA ARG A 163 -15.30 8.19 4.22
C ARG A 163 -14.97 7.60 2.85
N ILE A 164 -13.80 7.01 2.72
CA ILE A 164 -13.27 6.46 1.46
C ILE A 164 -12.52 5.14 1.69
N ALA A 165 -12.46 4.29 0.66
CA ALA A 165 -11.73 3.03 0.68
C ALA A 165 -10.22 3.23 0.59
N LYS A 166 -9.51 2.48 1.43
CA LYS A 166 -8.06 2.49 1.56
C LYS A 166 -7.38 1.83 0.35
N PHE A 167 -6.14 2.25 0.11
CA PHE A 167 -5.20 1.70 -0.86
C PHE A 167 -3.81 1.61 -0.21
N ASN A 168 -3.00 0.61 -0.56
CA ASN A 168 -1.67 0.42 0.03
C ASN A 168 -0.54 0.31 -1.01
N TYR A 169 -0.81 0.57 -2.28
CA TYR A 169 0.14 0.31 -3.37
C TYR A 169 0.28 1.50 -4.31
N PRO A 170 0.66 2.69 -3.84
CA PRO A 170 0.83 3.87 -4.69
C PRO A 170 1.78 3.64 -5.87
N GLY A 171 1.49 4.33 -6.98
CA GLY A 171 2.31 4.32 -8.17
C GLY A 171 3.54 5.20 -8.00
N VAL A 172 4.64 4.84 -8.66
CA VAL A 172 5.88 5.60 -8.58
C VAL A 172 5.82 6.88 -9.41
N PHE A 173 5.83 8.02 -8.71
CA PHE A 173 5.98 9.33 -9.33
C PHE A 173 7.42 9.57 -9.76
N GLY A 174 8.39 9.32 -8.87
CA GLY A 174 9.80 9.60 -9.13
C GLY A 174 10.54 10.04 -7.87
N THR A 175 11.46 10.98 -8.05
CA THR A 175 12.29 11.57 -6.98
C THR A 175 12.11 13.09 -6.87
N GLN A 176 10.99 13.60 -7.40
CA GLN A 176 10.67 15.02 -7.46
C GLN A 176 9.34 15.26 -6.74
N GLU A 177 9.14 16.49 -6.26
CA GLU A 177 7.91 16.90 -5.60
C GLU A 177 6.70 16.86 -6.54
N ILE A 178 5.61 16.23 -6.08
CA ILE A 178 4.41 16.01 -6.91
C ILE A 178 3.73 17.35 -7.22
N GLU A 179 3.75 18.25 -6.26
CA GLU A 179 3.07 19.54 -6.23
C GLU A 179 3.77 20.54 -7.17
N GLU A 180 5.09 20.44 -7.29
CA GLU A 180 5.91 21.30 -8.14
C GLU A 180 5.87 20.87 -9.62
N VAL A 181 5.98 19.57 -9.90
CA VAL A 181 6.09 19.04 -11.28
C VAL A 181 5.04 17.97 -11.63
N PRO A 182 3.74 18.21 -11.37
CA PRO A 182 2.71 17.18 -11.45
C PRO A 182 2.58 16.48 -12.82
N TYR A 183 3.02 17.14 -13.89
CA TYR A 183 2.87 16.66 -15.27
C TYR A 183 4.19 16.28 -15.95
N SER A 184 5.33 16.29 -15.24
CA SER A 184 6.65 16.13 -15.86
C SER A 184 7.67 15.38 -15.00
N SER A 185 7.21 14.41 -14.20
CA SER A 185 8.08 13.65 -13.31
C SER A 185 9.09 12.75 -14.03
N ASN A 186 10.04 12.17 -13.29
CA ASN A 186 11.11 11.27 -13.74
C ASN A 186 10.83 9.78 -13.48
N GLY A 187 9.78 9.43 -12.72
CA GLY A 187 9.28 8.05 -12.60
C GLY A 187 8.26 7.69 -13.69
N THR A 188 7.38 6.72 -13.43
CA THR A 188 6.46 6.18 -14.47
C THR A 188 5.05 6.76 -14.44
N PHE A 189 4.59 7.25 -13.28
CA PHE A 189 3.24 7.74 -13.09
C PHE A 189 3.23 9.23 -12.74
N PHE A 190 2.64 10.05 -13.61
CA PHE A 190 2.41 11.47 -13.36
C PHE A 190 1.16 11.92 -14.13
N GLY A 191 0.76 13.18 -13.98
CA GLY A 191 -0.43 13.72 -14.61
C GLY A 191 -0.36 13.59 -16.13
N ASN A 192 -1.42 13.04 -16.73
CA ASN A 192 -1.53 12.79 -18.16
C ASN A 192 -0.30 12.05 -18.77
N SER A 193 0.40 11.23 -17.99
CA SER A 193 1.63 10.56 -18.40
C SER A 193 1.41 9.65 -19.63
N PRO A 194 2.21 9.80 -20.70
CA PRO A 194 2.08 8.99 -21.92
C PRO A 194 3.14 7.88 -22.01
N ILE A 195 3.55 7.30 -20.87
CA ILE A 195 4.71 6.41 -20.78
C ILE A 195 4.43 5.04 -21.41
N ARG A 196 5.35 4.56 -22.24
CA ARG A 196 5.35 3.21 -22.81
C ARG A 196 6.57 2.45 -22.31
N PHE A 197 6.58 1.13 -22.40
CA PHE A 197 7.74 0.33 -21.99
C PHE A 197 9.05 0.72 -22.69
N LYS A 198 9.00 1.13 -23.96
CA LYS A 198 10.20 1.60 -24.66
C LYS A 198 10.75 2.93 -24.14
N ASP A 199 9.96 3.68 -23.37
CA ASP A 199 10.35 4.95 -22.77
C ASP A 199 11.01 4.72 -21.39
N ILE A 200 11.05 3.47 -20.90
CA ILE A 200 11.76 3.03 -19.68
C ILE A 200 13.11 2.45 -20.10
N ILE A 201 14.10 3.31 -20.26
CA ILE A 201 15.41 2.95 -20.83
C ILE A 201 16.38 2.36 -19.81
N ASP A 202 16.12 2.51 -18.52
CA ASP A 202 16.91 1.93 -17.43
C ASP A 202 16.66 0.40 -17.28
N GLY A 203 15.66 -0.09 -18.01
CA GLY A 203 15.29 -1.50 -18.10
C GLY A 203 14.06 -1.82 -17.27
N LEU A 204 13.10 -2.56 -17.85
CA LEU A 204 11.84 -2.86 -17.19
C LEU A 204 12.00 -3.63 -15.87
N SER A 205 13.01 -4.49 -15.79
CA SER A 205 13.32 -5.28 -14.59
C SER A 205 14.11 -4.51 -13.51
N ASN A 206 14.48 -3.26 -13.80
CA ASN A 206 15.28 -2.39 -12.92
C ASN A 206 14.52 -1.13 -12.50
N THR A 207 13.44 -0.77 -13.19
CA THR A 207 12.59 0.37 -12.84
C THR A 207 11.38 -0.08 -12.02
N MET A 208 11.28 0.44 -10.81
CA MET A 208 10.13 0.33 -9.92
C MET A 208 8.94 1.13 -10.46
N ILE A 209 7.74 0.56 -10.42
CA ILE A 209 6.52 1.23 -10.89
C ILE A 209 5.42 1.31 -9.82
N VAL A 210 5.38 0.37 -8.88
CA VAL A 210 4.45 0.39 -7.75
C VAL A 210 5.21 -0.06 -6.51
N ALA A 211 4.90 0.54 -5.36
CA ALA A 211 5.49 0.13 -4.09
C ALA A 211 4.48 0.22 -2.95
N GLU A 212 4.75 -0.51 -1.88
CA GLU A 212 3.92 -0.50 -0.68
C GLU A 212 3.94 0.86 0.04
N ARG A 213 2.79 1.26 0.56
CA ARG A 213 2.67 2.30 1.59
C ARG A 213 1.73 1.86 2.71
N SER A 214 2.19 2.04 3.95
CA SER A 214 1.39 1.84 5.16
C SER A 214 0.61 3.09 5.54
N SER A 215 -0.50 2.93 6.27
CA SER A 215 -1.31 4.05 6.77
C SER A 215 -0.72 4.80 7.97
N ARG A 216 0.61 4.71 8.19
CA ARG A 216 1.27 5.36 9.33
C ARG A 216 1.10 6.88 9.34
N LEU A 217 1.19 7.51 8.17
CA LEU A 217 1.17 8.96 7.99
C LEU A 217 -0.11 9.46 7.30
N GLY A 218 -1.12 8.58 7.18
CA GLY A 218 -2.36 8.87 6.45
C GLY A 218 -2.75 7.74 5.50
N GLY A 219 -3.99 7.76 5.04
CA GLY A 219 -4.52 6.79 4.10
C GLY A 219 -4.27 7.17 2.65
N SER A 220 -3.70 6.26 1.86
CA SER A 220 -3.71 6.34 0.40
C SER A 220 -5.07 5.90 -0.16
N VAL A 221 -5.43 6.40 -1.35
CA VAL A 221 -6.66 6.05 -2.07
C VAL A 221 -6.34 5.60 -3.50
N TRP A 222 -7.15 4.72 -4.07
CA TRP A 222 -6.97 4.26 -5.45
C TRP A 222 -7.75 5.11 -6.47
N HIS A 223 -8.63 6.00 -6.01
CA HIS A 223 -9.58 6.71 -6.85
C HIS A 223 -8.90 7.76 -7.75
N GLY A 224 -8.07 8.62 -7.17
CA GLY A 224 -7.39 9.71 -7.87
C GLY A 224 -7.40 11.02 -7.10
N TRP A 225 -7.26 12.12 -7.83
CA TRP A 225 -7.06 13.47 -7.30
C TRP A 225 -8.35 14.03 -6.67
N ILE A 226 -8.36 14.19 -5.35
CA ILE A 226 -9.44 14.82 -4.57
C ILE A 226 -8.95 16.19 -4.11
N SER A 227 -9.39 17.27 -4.76
CA SER A 227 -8.76 18.58 -4.63
C SER A 227 -8.81 19.21 -3.23
N GLU A 228 -9.78 18.83 -2.41
CA GLU A 228 -9.93 19.33 -1.04
C GLU A 228 -9.12 18.50 -0.02
N ALA A 229 -8.64 17.31 -0.40
CA ALA A 229 -7.89 16.46 0.51
C ALA A 229 -6.46 16.93 0.66
N ALA A 230 -5.87 16.75 1.85
CA ALA A 230 -4.44 16.93 2.07
C ALA A 230 -3.64 16.02 1.14
N GLU A 231 -2.54 16.54 0.60
CA GLU A 231 -1.58 15.80 -0.24
C GLU A 231 -2.25 15.01 -1.40
N PRO A 232 -3.08 15.66 -2.23
CA PRO A 232 -4.01 14.98 -3.12
C PRO A 232 -3.32 14.10 -4.17
N GLY A 233 -2.12 14.48 -4.64
CA GLY A 233 -1.30 13.69 -5.55
C GLY A 233 -0.64 12.49 -4.86
N ALA A 234 -0.09 12.71 -3.67
CA ALA A 234 0.53 11.66 -2.87
C ALA A 234 -0.48 10.61 -2.39
N ARG A 235 -1.80 10.88 -2.41
CA ARG A 235 -2.79 9.86 -2.04
C ARG A 235 -2.73 8.59 -2.90
N PHE A 236 -2.29 8.67 -4.14
CA PHE A 236 -2.26 7.51 -5.06
C PHE A 236 -0.91 7.32 -5.75
N LEU A 237 0.03 8.25 -5.52
CA LEU A 237 1.40 8.19 -6.00
C LEU A 237 2.39 8.33 -4.85
N GLY A 238 3.63 7.93 -5.07
CA GLY A 238 4.71 8.10 -4.12
C GLY A 238 6.03 8.48 -4.74
N VAL A 239 6.89 9.03 -3.91
CA VAL A 239 8.23 9.48 -4.26
C VAL A 239 9.27 8.71 -3.43
N ALA A 240 10.50 8.68 -3.95
CA ALA A 240 11.65 8.15 -3.22
C ALA A 240 12.51 9.31 -2.70
N ASP A 241 11.94 10.10 -1.78
CA ASP A 241 12.70 11.15 -1.11
C ASP A 241 13.58 10.53 -0.02
N HIS A 242 12.99 9.64 0.78
CA HIS A 242 13.69 8.87 1.80
C HIS A 242 13.75 7.37 1.48
N THR A 243 14.66 6.67 2.17
CA THR A 243 14.71 5.19 2.11
C THR A 243 13.41 4.58 2.65
N PRO A 244 13.05 3.35 2.22
CA PRO A 244 11.84 2.70 2.69
C PRO A 244 11.75 2.68 4.22
N ASN A 245 10.55 2.91 4.77
CA ASN A 245 10.31 2.93 6.22
C ASN A 245 11.13 3.97 7.01
N SER A 246 11.67 5.00 6.36
CA SER A 246 12.37 6.09 7.06
C SER A 246 11.51 6.69 8.16
N LYS A 247 12.13 6.93 9.33
CA LYS A 247 11.45 7.56 10.49
C LYS A 247 11.07 9.01 10.21
N ILE A 248 11.91 9.68 9.44
CA ILE A 248 11.74 11.07 9.00
C ILE A 248 11.01 11.16 7.66
N GLY A 249 10.58 10.01 7.10
CA GLY A 249 9.86 10.01 5.83
C GLY A 249 8.51 10.70 5.94
N HIS A 250 8.09 11.30 4.84
CA HIS A 250 6.85 12.03 4.66
C HIS A 250 5.75 11.10 4.14
N PHE A 251 4.53 11.64 3.97
CA PHE A 251 3.37 10.85 3.57
C PHE A 251 3.53 10.22 2.18
N GLU A 252 4.23 10.88 1.27
CA GLU A 252 4.53 10.51 -0.09
C GLU A 252 5.62 9.42 -0.20
N ASP A 253 6.37 9.16 0.86
CA ASP A 253 7.37 8.09 0.90
C ASP A 253 6.73 6.69 0.95
N PHE A 254 7.48 5.70 0.50
CA PHE A 254 7.06 4.31 0.54
C PHE A 254 7.34 3.65 1.90
N SER A 255 6.39 2.85 2.38
CA SER A 255 6.47 2.23 3.71
C SER A 255 5.66 0.95 3.83
N SER A 256 5.99 0.12 4.81
CA SER A 256 5.33 -1.15 5.07
C SER A 256 5.43 -1.55 6.53
N GLN A 257 4.45 -2.33 7.00
CA GLN A 257 4.45 -2.91 8.34
C GLN A 257 5.16 -4.27 8.41
N HIS A 258 5.71 -4.74 7.29
CA HIS A 258 6.28 -6.09 7.20
C HIS A 258 7.63 -6.26 7.91
N GLY A 259 8.32 -5.17 8.27
CA GLY A 259 9.51 -5.15 9.13
C GLY A 259 10.86 -4.93 8.43
N PRO A 260 11.25 -5.74 7.41
CA PRO A 260 12.59 -5.68 6.82
C PRO A 260 12.73 -4.74 5.61
N GLY A 261 11.68 -3.97 5.28
CA GLY A 261 11.63 -3.16 4.07
C GLY A 261 10.22 -3.09 3.47
N ILE A 262 10.14 -2.86 2.17
CA ILE A 262 8.89 -2.76 1.40
C ILE A 262 8.91 -3.75 0.23
N HIS A 263 7.75 -4.29 -0.15
CA HIS A 263 7.66 -4.92 -1.46
C HIS A 263 7.41 -3.87 -2.53
N ILE A 264 7.95 -4.15 -3.71
CA ILE A 264 7.82 -3.30 -4.89
C ILE A 264 7.50 -4.15 -6.11
N VAL A 265 6.91 -3.53 -7.12
CA VAL A 265 6.66 -4.10 -8.44
C VAL A 265 7.52 -3.35 -9.46
N PHE A 266 8.31 -4.10 -10.22
CA PHE A 266 9.09 -3.59 -11.34
C PHE A 266 8.23 -3.46 -12.61
N ALA A 267 8.71 -2.68 -13.59
CA ALA A 267 8.00 -2.44 -14.83
C ALA A 267 7.83 -3.67 -15.72
N ASP A 268 8.52 -4.78 -15.42
CA ASP A 268 8.30 -6.10 -16.03
C ASP A 268 7.21 -6.93 -15.30
N GLY A 269 6.60 -6.38 -14.25
CA GLY A 269 5.59 -7.03 -13.42
C GLY A 269 6.15 -7.95 -12.32
N SER A 270 7.48 -8.09 -12.21
CA SER A 270 8.10 -8.86 -11.13
C SER A 270 8.00 -8.12 -9.80
N THR A 271 7.87 -8.88 -8.70
CA THR A 271 7.76 -8.32 -7.33
C THR A 271 8.96 -8.74 -6.50
N ARG A 272 9.59 -7.79 -5.80
CA ARG A 272 10.73 -8.04 -4.89
C ARG A 272 10.58 -7.27 -3.59
N LEU A 273 11.22 -7.75 -2.55
CA LEU A 273 11.40 -7.01 -1.30
C LEU A 273 12.64 -6.14 -1.45
N ILE A 274 12.52 -4.85 -1.15
CA ILE A 274 13.63 -3.91 -1.03
C ILE A 274 13.82 -3.59 0.45
N SER A 275 15.05 -3.74 0.94
CA SER A 275 15.38 -3.45 2.33
C SER A 275 15.28 -1.96 2.63
N ASP A 276 14.86 -1.63 3.85
CA ASP A 276 14.96 -0.26 4.41
C ASP A 276 16.41 0.20 4.64
N ALA A 277 17.38 -0.72 4.62
CA ALA A 277 18.81 -0.43 4.69
C ALA A 277 19.48 -0.20 3.32
N ILE A 278 18.70 -0.13 2.23
CA ILE A 278 19.22 0.19 0.89
C ILE A 278 19.88 1.57 0.87
N ASP A 279 20.96 1.72 0.09
CA ASP A 279 21.54 3.04 -0.19
C ASP A 279 20.52 3.92 -0.91
N LEU A 280 20.35 5.17 -0.46
CA LEU A 280 19.35 6.07 -1.01
C LEU A 280 19.58 6.35 -2.51
N GLY A 281 20.84 6.47 -2.95
CA GLY A 281 21.16 6.68 -4.36
C GLY A 281 20.75 5.49 -5.23
N ILE A 282 20.96 4.26 -4.74
CA ILE A 282 20.48 3.04 -5.42
C ILE A 282 18.95 3.00 -5.43
N TYR A 283 18.31 3.37 -4.33
CA TYR A 283 16.84 3.39 -4.25
C TYR A 283 16.22 4.43 -5.20
N GLN A 284 16.81 5.61 -5.29
CA GLN A 284 16.40 6.64 -6.26
C GLN A 284 16.65 6.21 -7.70
N ALA A 285 17.78 5.55 -7.99
CA ALA A 285 18.09 5.03 -9.31
C ALA A 285 17.09 3.98 -9.83
N ILE A 286 16.52 3.14 -8.96
CA ILE A 286 15.45 2.22 -9.38
C ILE A 286 14.08 2.90 -9.52
N THR A 287 13.94 4.14 -9.05
CA THR A 287 12.68 4.90 -9.07
C THR A 287 12.53 5.75 -10.35
N THR A 288 13.65 6.05 -11.03
CA THR A 288 13.68 6.77 -12.31
C THR A 288 13.42 5.82 -13.48
N ARG A 289 12.83 6.35 -14.56
CA ARG A 289 12.58 5.58 -15.80
C ARG A 289 13.70 5.69 -16.85
N ALA A 290 14.48 6.76 -16.77
CA ALA A 290 15.43 7.14 -17.81
C ALA A 290 16.65 7.93 -17.28
N GLY A 291 17.11 7.64 -16.06
CA GLY A 291 18.28 8.31 -15.46
C GLY A 291 19.62 7.72 -15.90
N SER A 292 19.62 6.54 -16.56
CA SER A 292 20.80 5.80 -16.99
C SER A 292 21.77 5.43 -15.86
N GLU A 293 21.28 5.35 -14.62
CA GLU A 293 22.09 4.95 -13.47
C GLU A 293 22.39 3.44 -13.50
N ILE A 294 23.62 3.06 -13.12
CA ILE A 294 23.98 1.64 -12.98
C ILE A 294 23.55 1.17 -11.59
N VAL A 295 22.50 0.35 -11.56
CA VAL A 295 22.03 -0.28 -10.33
C VAL A 295 22.82 -1.57 -10.08
N SER A 296 23.89 -1.50 -9.28
CA SER A 296 24.62 -2.69 -8.79
C SER A 296 24.36 -2.86 -7.29
N GLY A 297 23.81 -4.01 -6.86
CA GLY A 297 23.61 -4.33 -5.43
C GLY A 297 22.17 -4.58 -4.97
N LEU A 298 21.26 -4.98 -5.87
CA LEU A 298 19.88 -5.38 -5.53
C LEU A 298 19.74 -6.85 -5.05
N GLU A 299 20.87 -7.56 -4.83
CA GLU A 299 20.91 -8.97 -4.40
C GLU A 299 21.20 -9.13 -2.91
#